data_AF-A0A7W1NWG4-F1
#
_entry.id   AF-A0A7W1NWG4-F1
#
_cell.length_a   1.000
_cell.length_b   1.000
_cell.length_c   1.000
_cell.angle_alpha   90.00
_cell.angle_beta   90.00
_cell.angle_gamma   90.00
#
_symmetry.space_group_name_H-M   'P 1'
#
loop_
_entity.id
_entity.type
_entity.pdbx_description
1 polymer ?
#
loop_
_entity_poly.entity_id
_entity_poly.type
_entity_poly.pdbx_seq_one_letter_code
_entity_poly.pdbx_strand_id
1 'polypeptide(L)'
;MPTLTQRILQSECDGGILGKRFTSYYIMVFVMHLALKRTTLLVLSGLLIGMYLLPVTAQDAGGTTMPTPVAQATPTPIPRPQPATVLTQDKATLEVYFTSLAQGSTGLLHVTGTGIAGAKSSFLDDLVDFFPMPNDGFYGLVSASMEQTARNYTLDVLVWYEDGTRETISTKVDVTVGAFIKQVVTLPPDKSYLADPEIERNEFAKLESIMSATTPQRMWDSSGFQLPIPGGELTSPFGAFRNYNGIMDTRHTGWDIRATLGQPVMASAAGKVVYTGLMDIRGNIVVVDHGMGVFSTYNHFSQTHVTRGQTVNAGQVLGVVGNTGRTTGPHFHWEIVVNGNFVDPVQFIQMWKPG
;
A
#
# COMPACT_ATOMS: atom_id res chain seq x y z
N MET A 1 -29.24 45.37 9.26
CA MET A 1 -28.81 45.08 7.87
C MET A 1 -27.48 45.77 7.62
N PRO A 2 -26.53 45.12 6.94
CA PRO A 2 -25.11 45.14 7.31
C PRO A 2 -24.25 46.07 6.45
N THR A 3 -23.06 46.42 6.97
CA THR A 3 -21.77 46.13 6.33
C THR A 3 -20.71 46.05 7.43
N LEU A 4 -20.30 44.83 7.77
CA LEU A 4 -19.36 44.53 8.85
C LEU A 4 -18.06 43.99 8.22
N THR A 5 -17.19 44.89 7.81
CA THR A 5 -15.78 44.59 7.52
C THR A 5 -14.99 45.74 8.11
N GLN A 6 -14.11 45.42 9.06
CA GLN A 6 -13.31 46.30 9.93
C GLN A 6 -13.93 46.74 11.27
N ARG A 7 -13.65 45.92 12.28
CA ARG A 7 -13.52 46.19 13.73
C ARG A 7 -13.39 44.78 14.35
N ILE A 8 -12.28 44.32 14.90
CA ILE A 8 -11.46 44.87 15.98
C ILE A 8 -10.15 44.06 16.03
N LEU A 9 -9.02 44.78 16.13
CA LEU A 9 -7.79 44.30 16.77
C LEU A 9 -7.76 44.87 18.20
N GLN A 10 -7.26 44.07 19.14
CA GLN A 10 -6.85 44.38 20.53
C GLN A 10 -7.92 44.68 21.60
N SER A 11 -8.09 43.73 22.53
CA SER A 11 -8.06 43.94 24.00
C SER A 11 -7.73 42.57 24.66
N GLU A 12 -6.47 42.33 25.03
CA GLU A 12 -5.97 42.25 26.43
C GLU A 12 -6.52 41.05 27.24
N CYS A 13 -5.71 40.00 27.47
CA CYS A 13 -4.81 39.79 28.63
C CYS A 13 -5.55 39.29 29.88
N ASP A 14 -5.43 38.00 30.20
CA ASP A 14 -4.79 37.50 31.44
C ASP A 14 -5.09 36.00 31.71
N GLY A 15 -4.03 35.26 32.07
CA GLY A 15 -4.12 34.09 32.96
C GLY A 15 -3.91 32.70 32.34
N GLY A 16 -2.78 32.06 32.65
CA GLY A 16 -2.77 30.66 33.08
C GLY A 16 -2.24 29.59 32.12
N ILE A 17 -1.04 29.10 32.45
CA ILE A 17 -0.24 28.01 31.87
C ILE A 17 -0.95 26.64 32.02
N LEU A 18 -1.12 25.86 30.94
CA LEU A 18 -0.51 24.53 30.69
C LEU A 18 -1.07 23.90 29.39
N GLY A 19 -0.16 23.53 28.50
CA GLY A 19 -0.40 23.26 27.08
C GLY A 19 -1.22 22.02 26.76
N LYS A 20 -2.34 22.25 26.09
CA LYS A 20 -2.90 21.36 25.05
C LYS A 20 -2.55 21.98 23.70
N ARG A 21 -1.78 21.30 22.85
CA ARG A 21 -1.66 21.61 21.42
C ARG A 21 -1.39 20.34 20.63
N PHE A 22 -2.43 19.73 20.09
CA PHE A 22 -2.40 19.03 18.80
C PHE A 22 -3.82 19.00 18.27
N THR A 23 -4.24 20.09 17.64
CA THR A 23 -5.37 20.04 16.72
C THR A 23 -5.28 21.22 15.75
N SER A 24 -5.46 20.88 14.47
CA SER A 24 -5.82 21.76 13.36
C SER A 24 -4.68 22.58 12.72
N TYR A 25 -4.20 22.11 11.56
CA TYR A 25 -3.81 22.93 10.41
C TYR A 25 -3.75 22.03 9.16
N TYR A 26 -4.86 21.94 8.43
CA TYR A 26 -4.93 21.41 7.06
C TYR A 26 -5.89 22.29 6.25
N ILE A 27 -5.47 23.50 5.90
CA ILE A 27 -6.10 24.34 4.87
C ILE A 27 -5.00 25.16 4.19
N MET A 28 -5.06 25.25 2.85
CA MET A 28 -4.22 26.02 1.90
C MET A 28 -2.92 25.36 1.41
N VAL A 29 -3.02 24.51 0.38
CA VAL A 29 -2.26 24.67 -0.89
C VAL A 29 -3.07 24.03 -2.02
N PHE A 30 -4.00 24.76 -2.64
CA PHE A 30 -4.65 24.30 -3.88
C PHE A 30 -5.18 25.44 -4.75
N VAL A 31 -4.33 26.43 -5.08
CA VAL A 31 -4.57 27.34 -6.22
C VAL A 31 -3.22 27.82 -6.75
N MET A 32 -2.75 27.22 -7.85
CA MET A 32 -1.87 27.78 -8.90
C MET A 32 -1.14 26.61 -9.54
N HIS A 33 -1.59 26.18 -10.72
CA HIS A 33 -0.74 25.83 -11.87
C HIS A 33 -1.66 25.45 -13.04
N LEU A 34 -2.30 26.48 -13.61
CA LEU A 34 -2.98 26.38 -14.90
C LEU A 34 -2.78 27.69 -15.66
N ALA A 35 -1.61 27.88 -16.28
CA ALA A 35 -1.38 28.85 -17.36
C ALA A 35 0.08 28.80 -17.83
N LEU A 36 0.38 28.16 -18.95
CA LEU A 36 0.83 28.86 -20.18
C LEU A 36 1.13 27.83 -21.29
N LYS A 37 0.56 28.10 -22.47
CA LYS A 37 0.80 27.40 -23.74
C LYS A 37 1.29 28.43 -24.76
N ARG A 38 2.20 27.99 -25.66
CA ARG A 38 2.69 28.59 -26.93
C ARG A 38 3.72 29.73 -26.74
N THR A 39 4.81 29.90 -27.51
CA THR A 39 5.24 29.50 -28.88
C THR A 39 6.78 29.70 -28.94
N THR A 40 7.58 29.02 -29.80
CA THR A 40 8.29 29.58 -30.99
C THR A 40 9.27 28.55 -31.58
N LEU A 41 9.54 28.74 -32.87
CA LEU A 41 10.10 27.92 -33.94
C LEU A 41 11.66 27.80 -33.96
N LEU A 42 12.13 26.71 -34.59
CA LEU A 42 13.43 26.38 -35.22
C LEU A 42 14.63 27.37 -35.15
N VAL A 43 15.81 26.83 -34.78
CA VAL A 43 17.08 27.00 -35.53
C VAL A 43 17.88 25.69 -35.48
N LEU A 44 18.28 25.20 -36.66
CA LEU A 44 19.18 24.08 -36.89
C LEU A 44 20.62 24.61 -37.02
N SER A 45 21.59 24.01 -36.33
CA SER A 45 23.00 24.03 -36.75
C SER A 45 23.76 22.90 -36.07
N GLY A 46 24.33 22.03 -36.88
CA GLY A 46 24.95 20.78 -36.44
C GLY A 46 26.32 20.92 -35.81
N LEU A 47 26.69 19.88 -35.08
CA LEU A 47 28.08 19.54 -34.78
C LEU A 47 28.19 18.01 -34.78
N LEU A 48 28.79 17.45 -35.83
CA LEU A 48 29.23 16.06 -35.86
C LEU A 48 30.46 15.96 -34.95
N ILE A 49 30.37 15.17 -33.88
CA ILE A 49 31.52 14.69 -33.12
C ILE A 49 31.60 13.19 -33.38
N GLY A 50 32.67 12.75 -34.05
CA GLY A 50 32.95 11.35 -34.30
C GLY A 50 33.27 10.62 -33.00
N MET A 51 32.44 9.63 -32.63
CA MET A 51 32.79 8.63 -31.62
C MET A 51 33.62 7.53 -32.28
N TYR A 52 34.88 7.42 -31.85
CA TYR A 52 35.68 6.22 -32.04
C TYR A 52 35.06 5.08 -31.22
N LEU A 53 34.55 4.05 -31.91
CA LEU A 53 34.19 2.77 -31.31
C LEU A 53 35.46 1.96 -31.06
N LEU A 54 35.86 1.84 -29.80
CA LEU A 54 36.77 0.77 -29.38
C LEU A 54 35.92 -0.50 -29.12
N PRO A 55 36.32 -1.68 -29.61
CA PRO A 55 35.62 -2.91 -29.31
C PRO A 55 35.84 -3.26 -27.83
N VAL A 56 34.77 -3.21 -27.03
CA VAL A 56 34.75 -3.84 -25.70
C VAL A 56 34.57 -5.34 -25.93
N THR A 57 35.63 -6.10 -25.70
CA THR A 57 35.55 -7.55 -25.56
C THR A 57 34.80 -7.86 -24.27
N ALA A 58 33.61 -8.46 -24.39
CA ALA A 58 32.87 -8.98 -23.25
C ALA A 58 33.74 -10.00 -22.52
N GLN A 59 33.95 -9.78 -21.23
CA GLN A 59 34.63 -10.72 -20.35
C GLN A 59 33.61 -11.80 -19.99
N ASP A 60 33.90 -13.04 -20.35
CA ASP A 60 33.07 -14.21 -20.06
C ASP A 60 32.72 -14.26 -18.56
N ALA A 61 31.45 -13.95 -18.25
CA ALA A 61 30.88 -14.18 -16.94
C ALA A 61 30.60 -15.68 -16.81
N GLY A 62 31.30 -16.33 -15.87
CA GLY A 62 31.09 -17.73 -15.53
C GLY A 62 29.60 -18.02 -15.28
N GLY A 63 29.10 -19.05 -15.96
CA GLY A 63 27.71 -19.46 -15.89
C GLY A 63 27.34 -19.93 -14.49
N THR A 64 26.67 -19.08 -13.73
CA THR A 64 25.76 -19.51 -12.68
C THR A 64 24.43 -19.84 -13.34
N THR A 65 24.15 -21.13 -13.48
CA THR A 65 22.83 -21.61 -13.90
C THR A 65 21.80 -21.11 -12.89
N MET A 66 20.97 -20.15 -13.31
CA MET A 66 19.76 -19.77 -12.58
C MET A 66 18.96 -21.03 -12.29
N PRO A 67 18.54 -21.30 -11.03
CA PRO A 67 17.75 -22.48 -10.74
C PRO A 67 16.45 -22.42 -11.56
N THR A 68 16.18 -23.51 -12.26
CA THR A 68 14.94 -23.73 -13.00
C THR A 68 13.74 -23.51 -12.07
N PRO A 69 12.71 -22.75 -12.46
CA PRO A 69 11.51 -22.60 -11.65
C PRO A 69 10.93 -23.99 -11.37
N VAL A 70 10.87 -24.37 -10.09
CA VAL A 70 10.07 -25.52 -9.68
C VAL A 70 8.63 -25.17 -10.01
N ALA A 71 7.97 -25.98 -10.84
CA ALA A 71 6.56 -25.80 -11.16
C ALA A 71 5.76 -25.78 -9.84
N GLN A 72 5.31 -24.59 -9.45
CA GLN A 72 4.43 -24.43 -8.29
C GLN A 72 3.11 -25.12 -8.64
N ALA A 73 2.61 -25.97 -7.75
CA ALA A 73 1.27 -26.51 -7.87
C ALA A 73 0.30 -25.33 -8.01
N THR A 74 -0.57 -25.37 -9.02
CA THR A 74 -1.61 -24.36 -9.20
C THR A 74 -2.39 -24.28 -7.88
N PRO A 75 -2.46 -23.11 -7.23
CA PRO A 75 -3.21 -22.96 -5.98
C PRO A 75 -4.64 -23.43 -6.22
N THR A 76 -5.17 -24.27 -5.33
CA THR A 76 -6.59 -24.60 -5.35
C THR A 76 -7.38 -23.31 -5.17
N PRO A 77 -8.28 -22.93 -6.10
CA PRO A 77 -9.04 -21.69 -5.98
C PRO A 77 -9.81 -21.69 -4.65
N ILE A 78 -9.65 -20.62 -3.87
CA ILE A 78 -10.48 -20.39 -2.68
C ILE A 78 -11.92 -20.19 -3.20
N PRO A 79 -12.93 -20.93 -2.71
CA PRO A 79 -14.32 -20.69 -3.10
C PRO A 79 -14.78 -19.31 -2.64
N ARG A 80 -15.67 -18.66 -3.41
CA ARG A 80 -16.29 -17.40 -2.96
C ARG A 80 -17.04 -17.65 -1.64
N PRO A 81 -16.75 -16.90 -0.57
CA PRO A 81 -17.49 -17.02 0.68
C PRO A 81 -18.93 -16.51 0.53
N GLN A 82 -19.80 -16.83 1.49
CA GLN A 82 -21.12 -16.18 1.56
C GLN A 82 -20.96 -14.76 2.12
N PRO A 83 -21.73 -13.77 1.64
CA PRO A 83 -21.71 -12.44 2.21
C PRO A 83 -22.23 -12.46 3.65
N ALA A 84 -21.57 -11.69 4.52
CA ALA A 84 -21.99 -11.51 5.91
C ALA A 84 -23.21 -10.58 6.02
N THR A 85 -23.37 -9.66 5.08
CA THR A 85 -24.51 -8.74 5.01
C THR A 85 -24.87 -8.50 3.55
N VAL A 86 -26.18 -8.48 3.26
CA VAL A 86 -26.73 -8.22 1.93
C VAL A 86 -27.77 -7.11 2.07
N LEU A 87 -27.62 -6.04 1.30
CA LEU A 87 -28.47 -4.85 1.34
C LEU A 87 -28.90 -4.52 -0.08
N THR A 88 -30.20 -4.58 -0.35
CA THR A 88 -30.75 -4.21 -1.66
C THR A 88 -31.46 -2.88 -1.55
N GLN A 89 -31.13 -1.97 -2.45
CA GLN A 89 -31.80 -0.69 -2.62
C GLN A 89 -32.08 -0.51 -4.10
N ASP A 90 -33.35 -0.25 -4.45
CA ASP A 90 -33.85 -0.10 -5.82
C ASP A 90 -33.24 -1.09 -6.83
N LYS A 91 -32.19 -0.67 -7.55
CA LYS A 91 -31.58 -1.40 -8.66
C LYS A 91 -30.26 -2.11 -8.30
N ALA A 92 -29.68 -1.82 -7.13
CA ALA A 92 -28.42 -2.41 -6.68
C ALA A 92 -28.53 -3.21 -5.38
N THR A 93 -27.69 -4.24 -5.29
CA THR A 93 -27.45 -5.02 -4.10
C THR A 93 -25.99 -4.87 -3.69
N LEU A 94 -25.76 -4.41 -2.46
CA LEU A 94 -24.48 -4.41 -1.79
C LEU A 94 -24.33 -5.68 -0.94
N GLU A 95 -23.28 -6.42 -1.21
CA GLU A 95 -22.80 -7.55 -0.42
C GLU A 95 -21.53 -7.15 0.34
N VAL A 96 -21.53 -7.37 1.65
CA VAL A 96 -20.39 -7.12 2.54
C VAL A 96 -19.88 -8.47 3.04
N TYR A 97 -18.60 -8.77 2.81
CA TYR A 97 -17.99 -10.09 3.10
C TYR A 97 -17.33 -10.18 4.47
N PHE A 98 -17.64 -9.26 5.38
CA PHE A 98 -17.11 -9.22 6.74
C PHE A 98 -18.19 -8.72 7.71
N THR A 99 -18.17 -9.24 8.94
CA THR A 99 -19.09 -8.82 10.01
C THR A 99 -18.57 -7.61 10.79
N SER A 100 -17.25 -7.52 10.93
CA SER A 100 -16.51 -6.41 11.51
C SER A 100 -15.16 -6.30 10.81
N LEU A 101 -14.50 -5.16 10.96
CA LEU A 101 -13.18 -4.91 10.39
C LEU A 101 -12.18 -4.62 11.50
N ALA A 102 -11.28 -5.54 11.78
CA ALA A 102 -10.23 -5.30 12.76
C ALA A 102 -9.25 -4.22 12.27
N GLN A 103 -8.68 -3.46 13.20
CA GLN A 103 -7.55 -2.55 12.93
C GLN A 103 -6.48 -3.25 12.07
N GLY A 104 -6.06 -2.58 11.00
CA GLY A 104 -5.07 -3.10 10.07
C GLY A 104 -5.57 -4.24 9.18
N SER A 105 -6.88 -4.42 9.00
CA SER A 105 -7.43 -5.44 8.11
C SER A 105 -8.07 -4.84 6.86
N THR A 106 -8.23 -5.67 5.82
CA THR A 106 -8.95 -5.34 4.58
C THR A 106 -10.30 -6.08 4.55
N GLY A 107 -11.33 -5.39 4.07
CA GLY A 107 -12.66 -5.92 3.82
C GLY A 107 -13.03 -5.88 2.34
N LEU A 108 -13.77 -6.89 1.88
CA LEU A 108 -14.28 -6.98 0.52
C LEU A 108 -15.75 -6.55 0.46
N LEU A 109 -16.06 -5.69 -0.51
CA LEU A 109 -17.41 -5.27 -0.89
C LEU A 109 -17.70 -5.72 -2.32
N HIS A 110 -18.95 -6.04 -2.60
CA HIS A 110 -19.41 -6.37 -3.94
C HIS A 110 -20.76 -5.71 -4.21
N VAL A 111 -20.91 -5.11 -5.39
CA VAL A 111 -22.13 -4.47 -5.84
C VAL A 111 -22.59 -5.18 -7.11
N THR A 112 -23.83 -5.65 -7.07
CA THR A 112 -24.53 -6.26 -8.22
C THR A 112 -25.81 -5.50 -8.51
N GLY A 113 -26.33 -5.65 -9.72
CA GLY A 113 -27.55 -4.98 -10.16
C GLY A 113 -27.59 -4.77 -11.66
N THR A 114 -28.70 -4.20 -12.14
CA THR A 114 -28.91 -3.97 -13.58
C THR A 114 -28.51 -2.57 -13.99
N GLY A 115 -27.79 -2.43 -15.10
CA GLY A 115 -27.41 -1.12 -15.67
C GLY A 115 -26.39 -0.34 -14.84
N ILE A 116 -25.64 -1.00 -13.95
CA ILE A 116 -24.62 -0.34 -13.13
C ILE A 116 -23.43 0.05 -14.00
N ALA A 117 -23.10 1.34 -14.01
CA ALA A 117 -21.94 1.88 -14.71
C ALA A 117 -20.70 2.01 -13.78
N GLY A 118 -20.91 2.03 -12.47
CA GLY A 118 -19.83 1.94 -11.49
C GLY A 118 -20.28 2.22 -10.06
N ALA A 119 -19.35 2.05 -9.13
CA ALA A 119 -19.56 2.29 -7.72
C ALA A 119 -18.31 2.86 -7.05
N LYS A 120 -18.52 3.57 -5.93
CA LYS A 120 -17.46 4.09 -5.06
C LYS A 120 -17.96 4.04 -3.63
N SER A 121 -17.11 3.68 -2.68
CA SER A 121 -17.45 3.78 -1.26
C SER A 121 -16.75 4.95 -0.58
N SER A 122 -17.38 5.44 0.48
CA SER A 122 -16.82 6.35 1.47
C SER A 122 -16.80 5.62 2.81
N PHE A 123 -15.60 5.38 3.35
CA PHE A 123 -15.42 4.66 4.61
C PHE A 123 -14.13 5.09 5.30
N LEU A 124 -14.19 5.42 6.60
CA LEU A 124 -13.02 5.88 7.37
C LEU A 124 -12.27 7.06 6.73
N ASP A 125 -13.03 7.99 6.13
CA ASP A 125 -12.53 9.14 5.35
C ASP A 125 -11.80 8.77 4.04
N ASP A 126 -11.72 7.48 3.71
CA ASP A 126 -11.20 6.99 2.44
C ASP A 126 -12.32 6.90 1.39
N LEU A 127 -11.99 7.34 0.17
CA LEU A 127 -12.80 7.12 -1.03
C LEU A 127 -12.23 5.96 -1.82
N VAL A 128 -12.96 4.86 -1.90
CA VAL A 128 -12.51 3.63 -2.54
C VAL A 128 -13.24 3.41 -3.85
N ASP A 129 -12.49 3.29 -4.94
CA ASP A 129 -13.01 2.94 -6.25
C ASP A 129 -13.33 1.44 -6.34
N PHE A 130 -14.44 1.13 -6.99
CA PHE A 130 -14.77 -0.25 -7.31
C PHE A 130 -14.23 -0.61 -8.70
N PHE A 131 -13.78 -1.86 -8.87
CA PHE A 131 -13.37 -2.41 -10.16
C PHE A 131 -14.42 -3.38 -10.70
N PRO A 132 -14.67 -3.38 -12.03
CA PRO A 132 -15.63 -4.29 -12.65
C PRO A 132 -15.08 -5.71 -12.76
N MET A 133 -15.97 -6.68 -12.60
CA MET A 133 -15.74 -8.10 -12.90
C MET A 133 -16.75 -8.55 -13.96
N PRO A 134 -16.30 -9.03 -15.13
CA PRO A 134 -17.19 -9.43 -16.22
C PRO A 134 -18.25 -10.44 -15.75
N ASN A 135 -19.52 -10.12 -16.02
CA ASN A 135 -20.70 -10.94 -15.67
C ASN A 135 -20.92 -11.18 -14.16
N ASP A 136 -20.26 -10.44 -13.29
CA ASP A 136 -20.29 -10.69 -11.85
C ASP A 136 -20.62 -9.45 -11.02
N GLY A 137 -20.17 -8.26 -11.44
CA GLY A 137 -20.52 -7.00 -10.76
C GLY A 137 -19.30 -6.11 -10.55
N PHE A 138 -19.33 -5.32 -9.48
CA PHE A 138 -18.26 -4.39 -9.11
C PHE A 138 -17.74 -4.69 -7.71
N TYR A 139 -16.42 -4.71 -7.52
CA TYR A 139 -15.80 -5.02 -6.23
C TYR A 139 -15.00 -3.85 -5.68
N GLY A 140 -15.07 -3.65 -4.37
CA GLY A 140 -14.31 -2.64 -3.64
C GLY A 140 -13.51 -3.27 -2.51
N LEU A 141 -12.31 -2.74 -2.25
CA LEU A 141 -11.47 -3.14 -1.13
C LEU A 141 -11.41 -1.98 -0.13
N VAL A 142 -12.04 -2.12 1.02
CA VAL A 142 -11.94 -1.14 2.12
C VAL A 142 -10.91 -1.60 3.13
N SER A 143 -10.25 -0.68 3.83
CA SER A 143 -9.19 -0.99 4.80
C SER A 143 -9.37 -0.15 6.06
N ALA A 144 -9.00 -0.71 7.22
CA ALA A 144 -8.86 0.05 8.44
C ALA A 144 -7.37 0.19 8.79
N SER A 145 -6.92 1.40 9.09
CA SER A 145 -5.58 1.61 9.66
C SER A 145 -5.42 0.82 10.97
N MET A 146 -4.18 0.39 11.25
CA MET A 146 -3.86 -0.25 12.53
C MET A 146 -4.04 0.69 13.74
N GLU A 147 -4.12 2.00 13.50
CA GLU A 147 -4.35 3.04 14.50
C GLU A 147 -5.81 3.51 14.53
N GLN A 148 -6.68 2.96 13.67
CA GLN A 148 -8.07 3.39 13.55
C GLN A 148 -8.79 3.26 14.90
N THR A 149 -9.50 4.29 15.34
CA THR A 149 -10.26 4.21 16.60
C THR A 149 -11.35 3.14 16.49
N ALA A 150 -11.38 2.18 17.42
CA ALA A 150 -12.40 1.14 17.44
C ALA A 150 -13.77 1.72 17.83
N ARG A 151 -14.74 1.62 16.92
CA ARG A 151 -16.15 2.02 17.07
C ARG A 151 -16.93 1.64 15.81
N ASN A 152 -18.22 1.96 15.81
CA ASN A 152 -19.04 1.90 14.61
C ASN A 152 -18.78 3.11 13.68
N TYR A 153 -18.64 2.82 12.40
CA TYR A 153 -18.53 3.77 11.31
C TYR A 153 -19.64 3.55 10.30
N THR A 154 -20.02 4.61 9.59
CA THR A 154 -20.88 4.48 8.42
C THR A 154 -20.01 4.07 7.23
N LEU A 155 -20.46 3.06 6.50
CA LEU A 155 -20.00 2.74 5.15
C LEU A 155 -21.10 3.19 4.19
N ASP A 156 -20.77 4.13 3.32
CA ASP A 156 -21.66 4.59 2.25
C ASP A 156 -21.13 4.07 0.91
N VAL A 157 -22.00 3.48 0.10
CA VAL A 157 -21.67 3.01 -1.26
C VAL A 157 -22.54 3.74 -2.25
N LEU A 158 -21.93 4.66 -3.01
CA LEU A 158 -22.56 5.36 -4.12
C LEU A 158 -22.47 4.50 -5.38
N VAL A 159 -23.62 4.20 -5.97
CA VAL A 159 -23.76 3.46 -7.24
C VAL A 159 -24.31 4.43 -8.29
N TRP A 160 -23.75 4.41 -9.50
CA TRP A 160 -24.27 5.17 -10.63
C TRP A 160 -24.56 4.27 -11.83
N TYR A 161 -25.61 4.62 -12.55
CA TYR A 161 -26.20 3.81 -13.61
C TYR A 161 -25.93 4.38 -15.00
N GLU A 162 -26.06 3.54 -16.03
CA GLU A 162 -25.94 3.92 -17.44
C GLU A 162 -27.00 4.97 -17.86
N ASP A 163 -28.17 4.96 -17.21
CA ASP A 163 -29.26 5.93 -17.43
C ASP A 163 -29.01 7.30 -16.74
N GLY A 164 -27.87 7.46 -16.05
CA GLY A 164 -27.47 8.68 -15.36
C GLY A 164 -28.04 8.83 -13.93
N THR A 165 -28.91 7.92 -13.48
CA THR A 165 -29.40 7.89 -12.10
C THR A 165 -28.31 7.42 -11.12
N ARG A 166 -28.53 7.66 -9.82
CA ARG A 166 -27.62 7.27 -8.75
C ARG A 166 -28.39 6.89 -7.50
N GLU A 167 -27.81 6.00 -6.71
CA GLU A 167 -28.28 5.73 -5.35
C GLU A 167 -27.13 5.46 -4.38
N THR A 168 -27.40 5.62 -3.09
CA THR A 168 -26.45 5.35 -2.03
C THR A 168 -27.01 4.27 -1.12
N ILE A 169 -26.26 3.19 -0.94
CA ILE A 169 -26.55 2.14 0.05
C ILE A 169 -25.64 2.37 1.25
N SER A 170 -26.25 2.55 2.43
CA SER A 170 -25.53 2.83 3.67
C SER A 170 -25.66 1.68 4.67
N THR A 171 -24.56 1.35 5.35
CA THR A 171 -24.56 0.40 6.47
C THR A 171 -23.61 0.82 7.58
N LYS A 172 -23.69 0.14 8.71
CA LYS A 172 -22.74 0.30 9.82
C LYS A 172 -21.72 -0.82 9.78
N VAL A 173 -20.45 -0.45 9.93
CA VAL A 173 -19.33 -1.37 10.10
C VAL A 173 -18.73 -1.14 11.47
N ASP A 174 -18.63 -2.21 12.25
CA ASP A 174 -17.90 -2.17 13.50
C ASP A 174 -16.40 -2.34 13.24
N VAL A 175 -15.61 -1.34 13.62
CA VAL A 175 -14.14 -1.43 13.61
C VAL A 175 -13.69 -1.89 14.99
N THR A 176 -12.99 -3.02 15.04
CA THR A 176 -12.57 -3.66 16.28
C THR A 176 -11.08 -3.52 16.54
N VAL A 177 -10.67 -3.68 17.80
CA VAL A 177 -9.25 -3.63 18.19
C VAL A 177 -8.51 -4.83 17.61
N GLY A 178 -7.33 -4.59 17.03
CA GLY A 178 -6.48 -5.66 16.50
C GLY A 178 -5.78 -6.44 17.62
N ALA A 179 -5.48 -7.73 17.36
CA ALA A 179 -4.80 -8.62 18.30
C ALA A 179 -3.27 -8.40 18.31
N PHE A 180 -2.84 -7.18 18.69
CA PHE A 180 -1.45 -6.75 18.60
C PHE A 180 -0.62 -7.14 19.83
N ILE A 181 0.58 -7.67 19.60
CA ILE A 181 1.53 -8.01 20.66
C ILE A 181 2.52 -6.88 20.93
N LYS A 182 3.28 -6.97 22.02
CA LYS A 182 4.44 -6.12 22.29
C LYS A 182 5.73 -6.87 21.98
N GLN A 183 6.72 -6.16 21.45
CA GLN A 183 8.04 -6.68 21.15
C GLN A 183 9.10 -5.66 21.56
N VAL A 184 10.13 -6.11 22.28
CA VAL A 184 11.34 -5.32 22.52
C VAL A 184 12.40 -5.81 21.54
N VAL A 185 13.00 -4.88 20.80
CA VAL A 185 13.97 -5.19 19.76
C VAL A 185 15.25 -4.42 20.03
N THR A 186 16.35 -5.14 20.20
CA THR A 186 17.67 -4.55 20.38
C THR A 186 18.40 -4.53 19.04
N LEU A 187 18.65 -3.34 18.51
CA LEU A 187 19.40 -3.16 17.27
C LEU A 187 20.91 -3.35 17.54
N PRO A 188 21.64 -3.95 16.57
CA PRO A 188 23.10 -3.94 16.57
C PRO A 188 23.68 -2.52 16.68
N PRO A 189 24.86 -2.33 17.30
CA PRO A 189 25.44 -0.99 17.50
C PRO A 189 25.57 -0.17 16.22
N ASP A 190 25.95 -0.80 15.12
CA ASP A 190 26.12 -0.18 13.79
C ASP A 190 24.78 0.24 13.14
N LYS A 191 23.64 -0.13 13.71
CA LYS A 191 22.29 0.22 13.24
C LYS A 191 21.45 0.94 14.28
N SER A 192 22.00 1.16 15.47
CA SER A 192 21.30 1.81 16.59
C SER A 192 20.78 3.21 16.24
N TYR A 193 21.47 3.92 15.33
CA TYR A 193 21.05 5.23 14.83
C TYR A 193 19.71 5.20 14.06
N LEU A 194 19.26 4.03 13.60
CA LEU A 194 17.96 3.86 12.93
C LEU A 194 16.78 3.80 13.92
N ALA A 195 17.03 3.79 15.23
CA ALA A 195 16.02 3.99 16.26
C ALA A 195 15.78 5.49 16.49
N ASP A 196 15.51 6.22 15.40
CA ASP A 196 15.21 7.64 15.38
C ASP A 196 13.82 7.86 14.74
N PRO A 197 12.85 8.45 15.47
CA PRO A 197 11.53 8.77 14.94
C PRO A 197 11.53 9.70 13.72
N GLU A 198 12.54 10.54 13.54
CA GLU A 198 12.64 11.43 12.39
C GLU A 198 12.99 10.65 11.11
N ILE A 199 13.91 9.69 11.19
CA ILE A 199 14.23 8.79 10.08
C ILE A 199 12.97 8.04 9.64
N GLU A 200 12.20 7.52 10.60
CA GLU A 200 10.96 6.81 10.32
C GLU A 200 9.90 7.69 9.68
N ARG A 201 9.70 8.89 10.22
CA ARG A 201 8.75 9.85 9.65
C ARG A 201 9.10 10.21 8.21
N ASN A 202 10.37 10.47 7.93
CA ASN A 202 10.85 10.83 6.59
C ASN A 202 10.68 9.68 5.59
N GLU A 203 10.97 8.45 6.02
CA GLU A 203 10.80 7.28 5.17
C GLU A 203 9.31 6.99 4.89
N PHE A 204 8.44 7.11 5.88
CA PHE A 204 6.99 6.97 5.66
C PHE A 204 6.44 8.02 4.69
N ALA A 205 6.83 9.29 4.83
CA ALA A 205 6.44 10.33 3.89
C ALA A 205 6.91 10.03 2.44
N LYS A 206 8.10 9.43 2.29
CA LYS A 206 8.59 8.98 0.99
C LYS A 206 7.75 7.82 0.43
N LEU A 207 7.37 6.84 1.25
CA LEU A 207 6.51 5.74 0.82
C LEU A 207 5.11 6.21 0.44
N GLU A 208 4.51 7.09 1.24
CA GLU A 208 3.23 7.72 0.94
C GLU A 208 3.28 8.43 -0.42
N SER A 209 4.35 9.20 -0.68
CA SER A 209 4.56 9.84 -1.98
C SER A 209 4.67 8.82 -3.12
N ILE A 210 5.41 7.72 -2.93
CA ILE A 210 5.55 6.64 -3.93
C ILE A 210 4.21 5.96 -4.23
N MET A 211 3.39 5.73 -3.21
CA MET A 211 2.13 4.97 -3.28
C MET A 211 0.89 5.87 -3.52
N SER A 212 1.06 7.19 -3.55
CA SER A 212 -0.04 8.15 -3.77
C SER A 212 -0.69 8.05 -5.14
N ALA A 213 0.05 7.59 -6.15
CA ALA A 213 -0.46 7.40 -7.51
C ALA A 213 -0.97 5.96 -7.67
N THR A 214 -2.28 5.79 -7.78
CA THR A 214 -2.91 4.48 -7.93
C THR A 214 -3.15 4.15 -9.40
N THR A 215 -2.82 2.91 -9.80
CA THR A 215 -3.22 2.41 -11.12
C THR A 215 -4.68 1.92 -11.06
N PRO A 216 -5.62 2.44 -11.87
CA PRO A 216 -7.03 2.06 -11.78
C PRO A 216 -7.34 0.68 -12.38
N GLN A 217 -6.36 0.04 -13.02
CA GLN A 217 -6.52 -1.32 -13.55
C GLN A 217 -5.99 -2.33 -12.54
N ARG A 218 -6.86 -3.25 -12.11
CA ARG A 218 -6.47 -4.46 -11.37
C ARG A 218 -5.45 -5.27 -12.17
N MET A 219 -4.34 -5.68 -11.53
CA MET A 219 -3.27 -6.46 -12.18
C MET A 219 -3.10 -7.89 -11.64
N TRP A 220 -3.60 -8.22 -10.45
CA TRP A 220 -3.62 -9.60 -9.96
C TRP A 220 -4.67 -10.43 -10.71
N ASP A 221 -4.55 -11.75 -10.70
CA ASP A 221 -5.49 -12.69 -11.31
C ASP A 221 -6.14 -13.64 -10.28
N SER A 222 -6.78 -14.72 -10.74
CA SER A 222 -7.44 -15.74 -9.91
C SER A 222 -6.50 -16.56 -9.03
N SER A 223 -5.19 -16.51 -9.27
CA SER A 223 -4.19 -17.11 -8.37
C SER A 223 -4.03 -16.32 -7.06
N GLY A 224 -4.56 -15.09 -7.03
CA GLY A 224 -4.55 -14.23 -5.85
C GLY A 224 -3.15 -13.74 -5.50
N PHE A 225 -2.94 -13.53 -4.20
CA PHE A 225 -1.65 -13.12 -3.66
C PHE A 225 -1.03 -14.29 -2.90
N GLN A 226 0.27 -14.49 -3.09
CA GLN A 226 1.04 -15.57 -2.50
C GLN A 226 2.08 -15.04 -1.51
N LEU A 227 2.52 -15.91 -0.61
CA LEU A 227 3.64 -15.61 0.28
C LEU A 227 4.92 -15.42 -0.56
N PRO A 228 5.70 -14.33 -0.35
CA PRO A 228 6.90 -14.04 -1.16
C PRO A 228 7.99 -15.12 -1.08
N ILE A 229 8.04 -15.83 0.05
CA ILE A 229 8.93 -16.97 0.27
C ILE A 229 8.01 -18.17 0.53
N PRO A 230 7.76 -19.04 -0.47
CA PRO A 230 6.89 -20.20 -0.33
C PRO A 230 7.32 -21.10 0.84
N GLY A 231 6.38 -21.41 1.73
CA GLY A 231 6.67 -22.19 2.94
C GLY A 231 7.51 -21.47 4.00
N GLY A 232 7.76 -20.17 3.83
CA GLY A 232 8.50 -19.36 4.81
C GLY A 232 7.77 -19.29 6.15
N GLU A 233 8.51 -19.45 7.24
CA GLU A 233 7.98 -19.34 8.60
C GLU A 233 7.77 -17.87 8.97
N LEU A 234 6.54 -17.51 9.35
CA LEU A 234 6.19 -16.19 9.86
C LEU A 234 6.72 -16.04 11.30
N THR A 235 7.64 -15.11 11.52
CA THR A 235 8.35 -14.96 12.81
C THR A 235 7.90 -13.76 13.63
N SER A 236 7.46 -12.68 12.98
CA SER A 236 7.12 -11.44 13.67
C SER A 236 5.86 -10.81 13.07
N PRO A 237 4.78 -10.67 13.83
CA PRO A 237 3.48 -10.30 13.31
C PRO A 237 3.37 -8.83 12.93
N PHE A 238 2.55 -8.58 11.92
CA PHE A 238 2.01 -7.26 11.62
C PHE A 238 1.36 -6.63 12.86
N GLY A 239 1.51 -5.32 12.97
CA GLY A 239 0.94 -4.51 14.02
C GLY A 239 1.55 -4.77 15.40
N ALA A 240 2.67 -5.47 15.54
CA ALA A 240 3.36 -5.53 16.83
C ALA A 240 3.76 -4.12 17.29
N PHE A 241 3.48 -3.78 18.54
CA PHE A 241 4.04 -2.60 19.21
C PHE A 241 5.52 -2.89 19.49
N ARG A 242 6.40 -2.22 18.75
CA ARG A 242 7.84 -2.42 18.86
C ARG A 242 8.47 -1.30 19.65
N ASN A 243 9.24 -1.67 20.65
CA ASN A 243 10.17 -0.78 21.32
C ASN A 243 11.59 -1.11 20.86
N TYR A 244 12.23 -0.15 20.18
CA TYR A 244 13.62 -0.27 19.76
C TYR A 244 14.55 0.36 20.79
N ASN A 245 15.50 -0.44 21.29
CA ASN A 245 16.56 -0.02 22.22
C ASN A 245 16.08 0.71 23.51
N GLY A 246 14.82 0.57 23.92
CA GLY A 246 14.26 1.30 25.06
C GLY A 246 13.88 2.76 24.78
N ILE A 247 14.06 3.25 23.54
CA ILE A 247 14.01 4.68 23.23
C ILE A 247 12.94 5.08 22.22
N MET A 248 12.51 4.15 21.37
CA MET A 248 11.57 4.44 20.28
C MET A 248 10.46 3.40 20.24
N ASP A 249 9.23 3.86 20.38
CA ASP A 249 8.03 3.05 20.17
C ASP A 249 7.49 3.27 18.77
N THR A 250 7.16 2.18 18.08
CA THR A 250 6.57 2.18 16.74
C THR A 250 5.72 0.95 16.51
N ARG A 251 5.18 0.82 15.30
CA ARG A 251 4.32 -0.27 14.86
C ARG A 251 5.01 -1.08 13.77
N HIS A 252 4.90 -2.40 13.84
CA HIS A 252 5.38 -3.27 12.78
C HIS A 252 4.40 -3.24 11.59
N THR A 253 4.85 -2.78 10.43
CA THR A 253 3.98 -2.52 9.26
C THR A 253 3.76 -3.69 8.33
N GLY A 254 4.35 -4.84 8.63
CA GLY A 254 4.27 -6.05 7.81
C GLY A 254 4.55 -7.31 8.62
N TRP A 255 4.85 -8.41 7.93
CA TRP A 255 5.33 -9.63 8.56
C TRP A 255 6.81 -9.81 8.31
N ASP A 256 7.53 -10.26 9.34
CA ASP A 256 8.87 -10.80 9.16
C ASP A 256 8.75 -12.31 8.92
N ILE A 257 9.47 -12.78 7.91
CA ILE A 257 9.56 -14.17 7.49
C ILE A 257 10.99 -14.65 7.75
N ARG A 258 11.13 -15.82 8.37
CA ARG A 258 12.43 -16.47 8.54
C ARG A 258 13.03 -16.72 7.17
N ALA A 259 14.23 -16.20 6.95
CA ALA A 259 14.95 -16.38 5.71
C ALA A 259 16.46 -16.33 5.93
N THR A 260 17.21 -16.95 5.02
CA THR A 260 18.68 -16.90 5.02
C THR A 260 19.19 -15.91 3.97
N LEU A 261 20.41 -15.39 4.17
CA LEU A 261 21.05 -14.51 3.18
C LEU A 261 21.10 -15.17 1.81
N GLY A 262 20.77 -14.41 0.76
CA GLY A 262 20.78 -14.90 -0.61
C GLY A 262 19.53 -15.69 -1.01
N GLN A 263 18.61 -15.98 -0.09
CA GLN A 263 17.38 -16.69 -0.42
C GLN A 263 16.53 -15.88 -1.41
N PRO A 264 16.05 -16.46 -2.52
CA PRO A 264 15.19 -15.76 -3.47
C PRO A 264 13.86 -15.34 -2.85
N VAL A 265 13.37 -14.17 -3.25
CA VAL A 265 12.05 -13.63 -2.88
C VAL A 265 11.26 -13.38 -4.14
N MET A 266 10.00 -13.81 -4.14
CA MET A 266 9.11 -13.73 -5.27
C MET A 266 8.03 -12.65 -5.09
N ALA A 267 7.55 -12.11 -6.21
CA ALA A 267 6.38 -11.24 -6.23
C ALA A 267 5.13 -12.02 -5.78
N SER A 268 4.37 -11.40 -4.89
CA SER A 268 3.15 -11.99 -4.30
C SER A 268 2.03 -12.12 -5.34
N ALA A 269 1.95 -11.16 -6.26
CA ALA A 269 0.99 -11.15 -7.35
C ALA A 269 1.61 -10.39 -8.54
N ALA A 270 0.94 -10.45 -9.70
CA ALA A 270 1.33 -9.65 -10.85
C ALA A 270 1.15 -8.15 -10.57
N GLY A 271 2.01 -7.32 -11.14
CA GLY A 271 2.01 -5.88 -10.89
C GLY A 271 3.12 -5.14 -11.61
N LYS A 272 3.31 -3.87 -11.26
CA LYS A 272 4.36 -3.00 -11.80
C LYS A 272 5.26 -2.50 -10.67
N VAL A 273 6.57 -2.63 -10.84
CA VAL A 273 7.54 -2.07 -9.91
C VAL A 273 7.49 -0.55 -9.99
N VAL A 274 7.00 0.11 -8.94
CA VAL A 274 6.88 1.57 -8.87
C VAL A 274 8.08 2.22 -8.19
N TYR A 275 8.81 1.45 -7.38
CA TYR A 275 10.04 1.89 -6.75
C TYR A 275 10.99 0.71 -6.48
N THR A 276 12.28 0.94 -6.64
CA THR A 276 13.33 0.12 -6.05
C THR A 276 14.53 1.00 -5.73
N GLY A 277 15.20 0.75 -4.61
CA GLY A 277 16.35 1.53 -4.17
C GLY A 277 16.64 1.35 -2.68
N LEU A 278 17.59 2.11 -2.17
CA LEU A 278 17.93 2.13 -0.75
C LEU A 278 16.98 3.07 0.03
N MET A 279 16.59 2.61 1.21
CA MET A 279 15.88 3.33 2.26
C MET A 279 16.58 3.05 3.61
N ASP A 280 16.43 3.93 4.58
CA ASP A 280 17.15 3.86 5.85
C ASP A 280 16.67 2.67 6.70
N ILE A 281 15.36 2.56 6.89
CA ILE A 281 14.73 1.51 7.69
C ILE A 281 14.52 0.26 6.85
N ARG A 282 13.85 0.37 5.69
CA ARG A 282 13.54 -0.79 4.83
C ARG A 282 14.75 -1.35 4.08
N GLY A 283 15.90 -0.67 4.11
CA GLY A 283 17.09 -1.10 3.38
C GLY A 283 16.87 -1.07 1.87
N ASN A 284 17.44 -2.04 1.16
CA ASN A 284 17.10 -2.21 -0.26
C ASN A 284 15.68 -2.75 -0.37
N ILE A 285 14.82 -1.97 -1.03
CA ILE A 285 13.39 -2.24 -1.16
C ILE A 285 12.99 -2.42 -2.63
N VAL A 286 11.95 -3.22 -2.84
CA VAL A 286 11.12 -3.20 -4.05
C VAL A 286 9.68 -2.89 -3.64
N VAL A 287 9.02 -1.97 -4.33
CA VAL A 287 7.58 -1.66 -4.19
C VAL A 287 6.87 -2.00 -5.48
N VAL A 288 5.84 -2.83 -5.40
CA VAL A 288 5.03 -3.26 -6.54
C VAL A 288 3.60 -2.72 -6.39
N ASP A 289 3.13 -2.02 -7.40
CA ASP A 289 1.72 -1.61 -7.58
C ASP A 289 0.96 -2.73 -8.29
N HIS A 290 -0.10 -3.24 -7.67
CA HIS A 290 -0.96 -4.28 -8.20
C HIS A 290 -2.27 -3.72 -8.78
N GLY A 291 -2.41 -2.40 -8.80
CA GLY A 291 -3.62 -1.69 -9.18
C GLY A 291 -4.63 -1.55 -8.05
N MET A 292 -5.67 -0.75 -8.27
CA MET A 292 -6.79 -0.50 -7.35
C MET A 292 -6.34 -0.12 -5.93
N GLY A 293 -5.25 0.64 -5.81
CA GLY A 293 -4.71 1.08 -4.53
C GLY A 293 -4.02 -0.01 -3.71
N VAL A 294 -3.73 -1.18 -4.31
CA VAL A 294 -3.04 -2.30 -3.64
C VAL A 294 -1.56 -2.29 -3.99
N PHE A 295 -0.71 -2.21 -2.98
CA PHE A 295 0.74 -2.31 -3.13
C PHE A 295 1.30 -3.41 -2.25
N SER A 296 2.45 -3.96 -2.65
CA SER A 296 3.29 -4.77 -1.79
C SER A 296 4.69 -4.19 -1.71
N THR A 297 5.34 -4.37 -0.57
CA THR A 297 6.75 -4.01 -0.39
C THR A 297 7.56 -5.23 0.01
N TYR A 298 8.81 -5.21 -0.40
CA TYR A 298 9.77 -6.29 -0.25
C TYR A 298 11.08 -5.68 0.25
N ASN A 299 11.41 -5.92 1.50
CA ASN A 299 12.41 -5.11 2.22
C ASN A 299 13.66 -5.92 2.59
N HIS A 300 14.71 -5.21 2.99
CA HIS A 300 15.97 -5.74 3.50
C HIS A 300 16.74 -6.61 2.48
N PHE A 301 16.56 -6.40 1.18
CA PHE A 301 17.32 -7.11 0.16
C PHE A 301 18.83 -6.90 0.30
N SER A 302 19.62 -7.91 -0.05
CA SER A 302 21.05 -7.71 -0.32
C SER A 302 21.25 -7.21 -1.76
N GLN A 303 20.43 -7.72 -2.68
CA GLN A 303 20.39 -7.35 -4.09
C GLN A 303 18.96 -7.44 -4.63
N THR A 304 18.58 -6.48 -5.47
CA THR A 304 17.33 -6.50 -6.24
C THR A 304 17.63 -6.92 -7.69
N HIS A 305 16.69 -7.62 -8.32
CA HIS A 305 16.79 -8.14 -9.69
C HIS A 305 15.80 -7.47 -10.66
N VAL A 306 15.13 -6.42 -10.20
CA VAL A 306 14.12 -5.69 -10.96
C VAL A 306 14.41 -4.20 -10.95
N THR A 307 13.82 -3.48 -11.90
CA THR A 307 13.98 -2.03 -12.05
C THR A 307 12.64 -1.31 -12.01
N ARG A 308 12.64 -0.03 -11.64
CA ARG A 308 11.43 0.80 -11.67
C ARG A 308 10.82 0.81 -13.08
N GLY A 309 9.51 0.60 -13.16
CA GLY A 309 8.74 0.54 -14.38
C GLY A 309 8.52 -0.87 -14.93
N GLN A 310 9.27 -1.86 -14.44
CA GLN A 310 9.16 -3.25 -14.88
C GLN A 310 7.83 -3.87 -14.42
N THR A 311 7.13 -4.53 -15.34
CA THR A 311 6.02 -5.43 -15.01
C THR A 311 6.56 -6.76 -14.49
N VAL A 312 5.94 -7.29 -13.44
CA VAL A 312 6.30 -8.56 -12.82
C VAL A 312 5.09 -9.48 -12.78
N ASN A 313 5.31 -10.78 -12.94
CA ASN A 313 4.29 -11.80 -12.75
C ASN A 313 4.30 -12.32 -11.30
N ALA A 314 3.19 -12.88 -10.84
CA ALA A 314 3.16 -13.64 -9.59
C ALA A 314 4.24 -14.74 -9.62
N GLY A 315 4.97 -14.90 -8.51
CA GLY A 315 6.05 -15.88 -8.41
C GLY A 315 7.38 -15.46 -9.07
N GLN A 316 7.44 -14.32 -9.77
CA GLN A 316 8.70 -13.84 -10.34
C GLN A 316 9.68 -13.41 -9.25
N VAL A 317 10.95 -13.83 -9.35
CA VAL A 317 12.01 -13.41 -8.42
C VAL A 317 12.27 -11.91 -8.54
N LEU A 318 12.18 -11.20 -7.42
CA LEU A 318 12.40 -9.75 -7.29
C LEU A 318 13.82 -9.41 -6.81
N GLY A 319 14.47 -10.34 -6.13
CA GLY A 319 15.77 -10.14 -5.51
C GLY A 319 16.09 -11.27 -4.54
N VAL A 320 17.11 -11.06 -3.71
CA VAL A 320 17.58 -12.03 -2.72
C VAL A 320 17.75 -11.42 -1.33
N VAL A 321 17.31 -12.17 -0.32
CA VAL A 321 17.29 -11.74 1.09
C VAL A 321 18.65 -11.21 1.52
N GLY A 322 18.63 -10.15 2.32
CA GLY A 322 19.81 -9.52 2.88
C GLY A 322 19.65 -9.22 4.36
N ASN A 323 20.31 -8.14 4.77
CA ASN A 323 20.33 -7.63 6.14
C ASN A 323 20.51 -6.11 6.12
N THR A 324 19.95 -5.42 5.13
CA THR A 324 20.09 -3.97 4.95
C THR A 324 19.01 -3.22 5.72
N GLY A 325 19.31 -2.01 6.19
CA GLY A 325 18.40 -1.20 7.00
C GLY A 325 18.24 -1.68 8.44
N ARG A 326 17.10 -1.36 9.05
CA ARG A 326 16.80 -1.53 10.49
C ARG A 326 16.44 -2.98 10.83
N THR A 327 17.46 -3.82 10.90
CA THR A 327 17.33 -5.26 11.18
C THR A 327 18.25 -5.70 12.32
N THR A 328 17.89 -6.80 13.01
CA THR A 328 18.74 -7.45 14.02
C THR A 328 19.60 -8.58 13.47
N GLY A 329 19.27 -9.05 12.26
CA GLY A 329 19.92 -10.13 11.54
C GLY A 329 19.12 -10.49 10.29
N PRO A 330 19.61 -11.46 9.48
CA PRO A 330 18.92 -11.88 8.26
C PRO A 330 17.49 -12.38 8.54
N HIS A 331 16.53 -11.73 7.91
CA HIS A 331 15.12 -12.09 7.80
C HIS A 331 14.55 -11.36 6.58
N PHE A 332 13.30 -11.64 6.23
CA PHE A 332 12.63 -10.93 5.15
C PHE A 332 11.38 -10.22 5.65
N HIS A 333 11.27 -8.92 5.40
CA HIS A 333 10.13 -8.13 5.81
C HIS A 333 9.24 -7.84 4.59
N TRP A 334 7.94 -8.12 4.74
CA TRP A 334 6.94 -8.06 3.69
C TRP A 334 5.70 -7.30 4.15
N GLU A 335 5.28 -6.31 3.36
CA GLU A 335 4.13 -5.46 3.68
C GLU A 335 3.11 -5.51 2.54
N ILE A 336 1.84 -5.28 2.91
CA ILE A 336 0.76 -4.99 1.97
C ILE A 336 0.14 -3.66 2.39
N VAL A 337 -0.13 -2.82 1.39
CA VAL A 337 -0.80 -1.53 1.55
C VAL A 337 -2.06 -1.55 0.70
N VAL A 338 -3.18 -1.14 1.28
CA VAL A 338 -4.47 -1.02 0.59
C VAL A 338 -4.99 0.39 0.83
N ASN A 339 -5.21 1.15 -0.24
CA ASN A 339 -5.65 2.55 -0.22
C ASN A 339 -4.85 3.42 0.77
N GLY A 340 -3.52 3.29 0.76
CA GLY A 340 -2.63 4.04 1.63
C GLY A 340 -2.47 3.50 3.06
N ASN A 341 -3.26 2.50 3.45
CA ASN A 341 -3.16 1.89 4.78
C ASN A 341 -2.30 0.62 4.75
N PHE A 342 -1.30 0.52 5.62
CA PHE A 342 -0.64 -0.76 5.90
C PHE A 342 -1.64 -1.71 6.56
N VAL A 343 -1.84 -2.88 5.97
CA VAL A 343 -2.77 -3.91 6.43
C VAL A 343 -2.04 -5.22 6.66
N ASP A 344 -2.61 -6.12 7.46
CA ASP A 344 -2.08 -7.45 7.74
C ASP A 344 -1.95 -8.25 6.42
N PRO A 345 -0.70 -8.48 5.97
CA PRO A 345 -0.44 -9.23 4.75
C PRO A 345 -1.05 -10.64 4.77
N VAL A 346 -1.06 -11.32 5.92
CA VAL A 346 -1.54 -12.70 6.04
C VAL A 346 -3.07 -12.73 5.89
N GLN A 347 -3.77 -11.83 6.58
CA GLN A 347 -5.22 -11.67 6.41
C GLN A 347 -5.57 -11.33 4.95
N PHE A 348 -4.82 -10.42 4.33
CA PHE A 348 -5.06 -10.00 2.96
C PHE A 348 -4.92 -11.15 1.95
N ILE A 349 -3.87 -11.97 2.05
CA ILE A 349 -3.67 -13.08 1.10
C ILE A 349 -4.67 -14.23 1.30
N GLN A 350 -5.14 -14.44 2.53
CA GLN A 350 -6.14 -15.47 2.85
C GLN A 350 -7.57 -15.07 2.45
N MET A 351 -7.85 -13.76 2.35
CA MET A 351 -9.13 -13.27 1.90
C MET A 351 -9.40 -13.69 0.45
N TRP A 352 -10.56 -14.28 0.19
CA TRP A 352 -11.02 -14.52 -1.18
C TRP A 352 -11.15 -13.19 -1.94
N LYS A 353 -10.67 -13.15 -3.18
CA LYS A 353 -10.78 -11.99 -4.06
C LYS A 353 -11.19 -12.49 -5.46
N PRO A 354 -11.96 -11.70 -6.23
CA PRO A 354 -12.24 -12.04 -7.61
C PRO A 354 -10.95 -12.09 -8.44
N GLY A 355 -10.88 -13.10 -9.29
CA GLY A 355 -9.74 -13.44 -10.14
C GLY A 355 -9.74 -12.79 -11.50
#